data_AF-A0A519C5I0-F1
#
_entry.id   AF-A0A519C5I0-F1
#
_cell.length_a   1.000
_cell.length_b   1.000
_cell.length_c   1.000
_cell.angle_alpha   90.00
_cell.angle_beta   90.00
_cell.angle_gamma   90.00
#
_symmetry.space_group_name_H-M   'P 1'
#
loop_
_entity.id
_entity.type
_entity.pdbx_description
1 polymer ?
#
loop_
_entity_poly.entity_id
_entity_poly.type
_entity_poly.pdbx_seq_one_letter_code
_entity_poly.pdbx_strand_id
1 'polypeptide(L)'
;MEEPELRVGGWEKQGGRRLFKRLLSLILVVSLGTLILGPNVVEYRPAYVSSDSLYFPTTWNGPFDTEYSKEFNGHLKISSISYEASDSKSGKLTVISISSLIDLENLNMQSVVVDKVESQAKKEGLELKNGKIVDEELNVNGLTVDNTAYQWDANVTENADFFLDNGIGSEILVKVYFWTIEKSPMSYNNGPDIEQLQSQTIICIAFGTNLNTIEQATEMIGNVKI
;
A
#
# COMPACT_ATOMS: atom_id res chain seq x y z
N MET A 1 43.12 -4.51 -39.50
CA MET A 1 44.07 -3.45 -39.11
C MET A 1 43.66 -2.22 -39.87
N GLU A 2 43.02 -1.27 -39.19
CA GLU A 2 42.70 0.04 -39.75
C GLU A 2 43.81 1.01 -39.34
N GLU A 3 44.27 1.81 -40.30
CA GLU A 3 45.45 2.66 -40.17
C GLU A 3 45.17 3.90 -39.29
N PRO A 4 46.14 4.33 -38.46
CA PRO A 4 45.97 5.53 -37.67
C PRO A 4 46.20 6.78 -38.52
N GLU A 5 45.15 7.58 -38.75
CA GLU A 5 45.29 8.90 -39.37
C GLU A 5 46.09 9.85 -38.46
N LEU A 6 47.34 10.10 -38.85
CA LEU A 6 48.20 11.13 -38.27
C LEU A 6 47.73 12.53 -38.71
N ARG A 7 47.16 13.30 -37.80
CA ARG A 7 47.04 14.76 -37.94
C ARG A 7 48.14 15.46 -37.16
N VAL A 8 48.71 16.49 -37.79
CA VAL A 8 49.76 17.35 -37.25
C VAL A 8 49.26 18.04 -35.98
N GLY A 9 49.91 17.75 -34.85
CA GLY A 9 49.54 18.22 -33.52
C GLY A 9 49.10 17.05 -32.64
N GLY A 10 50.05 16.46 -31.92
CA GLY A 10 49.94 15.26 -31.09
C GLY A 10 48.95 15.34 -29.92
N TRP A 11 47.67 15.51 -30.22
CA TRP A 11 46.57 15.26 -29.32
C TRP A 11 45.86 14.00 -29.80
N GLU A 12 46.09 12.90 -29.08
CA GLU A 12 45.33 11.68 -29.27
C GLU A 12 43.84 12.00 -29.08
N LYS A 13 43.04 11.79 -30.14
CA LYS A 13 41.61 12.05 -30.10
C LYS A 13 40.99 11.08 -29.11
N GLN A 14 40.65 11.56 -27.92
CA GLN A 14 40.01 10.79 -26.85
C GLN A 14 38.59 10.34 -27.28
N GLY A 15 38.51 9.34 -28.14
CA GLY A 15 37.31 8.95 -28.90
C GLY A 15 36.17 8.40 -28.04
N GLY A 16 36.48 7.86 -26.84
CA GLY A 16 35.48 7.27 -25.95
C GLY A 16 34.60 8.26 -25.19
N ARG A 17 35.07 9.49 -24.93
CA ARG A 17 34.34 10.46 -24.08
C ARG A 17 33.06 11.00 -24.72
N ARG A 18 32.96 11.05 -26.05
CA ARG A 18 31.78 11.61 -26.74
C ARG A 18 30.60 10.64 -26.75
N LEU A 19 30.85 9.34 -26.92
CA LEU A 19 29.83 8.30 -26.86
C LEU A 19 29.30 8.13 -25.44
N PHE A 20 30.18 8.11 -24.44
CA PHE A 20 29.78 8.07 -23.03
C PHE A 20 28.90 9.26 -22.64
N LYS A 21 29.26 10.49 -23.05
CA LYS A 21 28.44 11.69 -22.81
C LYS A 21 27.06 11.62 -23.47
N ARG A 22 26.95 11.06 -24.69
CA ARG A 22 25.67 10.87 -25.39
C ARG A 22 24.80 9.82 -24.72
N LEU A 23 25.40 8.74 -24.25
CA LEU A 23 24.70 7.66 -23.56
C LEU A 23 24.22 8.13 -22.18
N LEU A 24 25.07 8.87 -21.45
CA LEU A 24 24.69 9.53 -20.20
C LEU A 24 23.56 10.54 -20.40
N SER A 25 23.63 11.39 -21.43
CA SER A 25 22.56 12.36 -21.69
C SER A 25 21.26 11.67 -22.07
N LEU A 26 21.32 10.57 -22.81
CA LEU A 26 20.14 9.79 -23.18
C LEU A 26 19.51 9.13 -21.95
N ILE A 27 20.31 8.49 -21.08
CA ILE A 27 19.83 7.95 -19.81
C ILE A 27 19.16 9.05 -18.98
N LEU A 28 19.78 10.24 -18.91
CA LEU A 28 19.24 11.36 -18.14
C LEU A 28 17.91 11.85 -18.71
N VAL A 29 17.78 11.97 -20.04
CA VAL A 29 16.51 12.37 -20.67
C VAL A 29 15.43 11.31 -20.43
N VAL A 30 15.78 10.02 -20.54
CA VAL A 30 14.84 8.92 -20.28
C VAL A 30 14.42 8.91 -18.81
N SER A 31 15.36 9.07 -17.87
CA SER A 31 15.05 9.08 -16.44
C SER A 31 14.21 10.29 -16.03
N LEU A 32 14.47 11.46 -16.62
CA LEU A 32 13.62 12.64 -16.40
C LEU A 32 12.21 12.40 -16.96
N GLY A 33 12.13 11.80 -18.15
CA GLY A 33 10.87 11.45 -18.79
C GLY A 33 10.04 10.49 -17.93
N THR A 34 10.65 9.42 -17.41
CA THR A 34 9.95 8.46 -16.53
C THR A 34 9.53 9.09 -15.20
N LEU A 35 10.36 9.97 -14.63
CA LEU A 35 10.03 10.65 -13.37
C LEU A 35 8.81 11.57 -13.49
N ILE A 36 8.65 12.22 -14.65
CA ILE A 36 7.54 13.15 -14.95
C ILE A 36 6.28 12.40 -15.41
N LEU A 37 6.43 11.36 -16.24
CA LEU A 37 5.29 10.65 -16.81
C LEU A 37 4.74 9.56 -15.89
N GLY A 38 5.58 8.90 -15.09
CA GLY A 38 5.18 7.79 -14.21
C GLY A 38 3.95 8.08 -13.32
N PRO A 39 3.82 9.26 -12.67
CA PRO A 39 2.66 9.58 -11.85
C PRO A 39 1.32 9.64 -12.60
N ASN A 40 1.37 9.95 -13.90
CA ASN A 40 0.17 9.99 -14.76
C ASN A 40 -0.24 8.58 -15.23
N VAL A 41 0.68 7.63 -15.19
CA VAL A 41 0.51 6.24 -15.65
C VAL A 41 -0.04 5.36 -14.53
N VAL A 42 0.19 5.73 -13.26
CA VAL A 42 -0.42 5.07 -12.09
C VAL A 42 -1.86 5.57 -11.93
N GLU A 43 -2.82 4.72 -11.61
CA GLU A 43 -4.21 5.11 -11.32
C GLU A 43 -4.62 4.74 -9.90
N TYR A 44 -5.70 5.35 -9.40
CA TYR A 44 -6.24 4.96 -8.09
C TYR A 44 -7.08 3.70 -8.25
N ARG A 45 -6.76 2.64 -7.51
CA ARG A 45 -7.57 1.43 -7.45
C ARG A 45 -8.05 1.22 -6.01
N PRO A 46 -9.22 1.76 -5.62
CA PRO A 46 -9.73 1.56 -4.26
C PRO A 46 -10.09 0.11 -4.02
N ALA A 47 -9.94 -0.34 -2.77
CA ALA A 47 -10.40 -1.64 -2.32
C ALA A 47 -11.47 -1.47 -1.24
N TYR A 48 -12.54 -2.26 -1.31
CA TYR A 48 -13.70 -2.15 -0.44
C TYR A 48 -14.15 -3.51 0.07
N VAL A 49 -14.83 -3.55 1.21
CA VAL A 49 -15.45 -4.76 1.73
C VAL A 49 -16.72 -5.04 0.92
N SER A 50 -16.83 -6.25 0.36
CA SER A 50 -18.03 -6.66 -0.37
C SER A 50 -19.23 -6.78 0.56
N SER A 51 -20.43 -6.48 0.05
CA SER A 51 -21.71 -6.74 0.74
C SER A 51 -22.02 -8.23 0.94
N ASP A 52 -21.15 -9.12 0.43
CA ASP A 52 -21.24 -10.56 0.64
C ASP A 52 -20.69 -11.00 2.01
N SER A 53 -19.97 -10.11 2.72
CA SER A 53 -19.49 -10.39 4.08
C SER A 53 -20.65 -10.58 5.05
N LEU A 54 -20.50 -11.50 5.99
CA LEU A 54 -21.54 -11.81 6.97
C LEU A 54 -21.85 -10.62 7.90
N TYR A 55 -20.83 -9.84 8.25
CA TYR A 55 -20.91 -8.77 9.23
C TYR A 55 -21.15 -7.37 8.62
N PHE A 56 -21.06 -7.24 7.29
CA PHE A 56 -21.32 -6.00 6.57
C PHE A 56 -22.52 -6.16 5.62
N PRO A 57 -23.53 -5.27 5.66
CA PRO A 57 -23.59 -3.99 6.37
C PRO A 57 -24.41 -4.03 7.69
N THR A 58 -24.43 -5.17 8.39
CA THR A 58 -25.34 -5.37 9.54
C THR A 58 -24.70 -4.97 10.88
N THR A 59 -23.58 -5.62 11.21
CA THR A 59 -22.82 -5.40 12.46
C THR A 59 -21.78 -4.29 12.29
N TRP A 60 -21.38 -4.04 11.05
CA TRP A 60 -20.46 -2.98 10.65
C TRP A 60 -21.10 -2.09 9.59
N ASN A 61 -20.86 -0.79 9.70
CA ASN A 61 -21.33 0.25 8.81
C ASN A 61 -20.18 0.84 7.98
N GLY A 62 -20.54 1.44 6.86
CA GLY A 62 -19.61 2.08 5.93
C GLY A 62 -20.07 1.91 4.47
N PRO A 63 -19.22 2.24 3.49
CA PRO A 63 -17.91 2.88 3.65
C PRO A 63 -18.01 4.33 4.15
N PHE A 64 -17.09 4.72 5.04
CA PHE A 64 -16.89 6.08 5.51
C PHE A 64 -15.50 6.60 5.09
N ASP A 65 -15.33 7.93 5.10
CA ASP A 65 -14.04 8.62 4.95
C ASP A 65 -13.17 8.09 3.80
N THR A 66 -13.69 8.09 2.58
CA THR A 66 -12.90 7.74 1.40
C THR A 66 -11.87 8.82 1.11
N GLU A 67 -10.62 8.52 1.44
CA GLU A 67 -9.49 9.45 1.29
C GLU A 67 -8.59 9.03 0.13
N TYR A 68 -8.14 10.01 -0.66
CA TYR A 68 -7.19 9.82 -1.74
C TYR A 68 -5.95 10.65 -1.47
N SER A 69 -4.78 10.02 -1.49
CA SER A 69 -3.49 10.68 -1.31
C SER A 69 -2.47 10.22 -2.35
N LYS A 70 -1.34 10.92 -2.41
CA LYS A 70 -0.25 10.64 -3.36
C LYS A 70 1.06 10.70 -2.61
N GLU A 71 1.92 9.72 -2.84
CA GLU A 71 3.28 9.68 -2.30
C GLU A 71 4.29 9.56 -3.45
N PHE A 72 5.55 9.90 -3.15
CA PHE A 72 6.66 9.89 -4.13
C PHE A 72 6.30 10.62 -5.43
N ASN A 73 5.83 11.87 -5.33
CA ASN A 73 5.38 12.67 -6.49
C ASN A 73 4.25 12.02 -7.32
N GLY A 74 3.45 11.14 -6.72
CA GLY A 74 2.33 10.46 -7.38
C GLY A 74 2.69 9.16 -8.08
N HIS A 75 3.94 8.68 -7.91
CA HIS A 75 4.31 7.31 -8.30
C HIS A 75 3.64 6.26 -7.41
N LEU A 76 3.19 6.63 -6.21
CA LEU A 76 2.25 5.86 -5.41
C LEU A 76 0.93 6.62 -5.30
N LYS A 77 -0.17 5.96 -5.69
CA LYS A 77 -1.53 6.46 -5.51
C LYS A 77 -2.21 5.63 -4.43
N ILE A 78 -2.62 6.31 -3.35
CA ILE A 78 -3.14 5.66 -2.15
C ILE A 78 -4.61 6.04 -2.01
N SER A 79 -5.44 5.05 -1.79
CA SER A 79 -6.83 5.23 -1.39
C SER A 79 -7.04 4.56 -0.05
N SER A 80 -7.86 5.15 0.81
CA SER A 80 -8.20 4.62 2.13
C SER A 80 -9.71 4.70 2.32
N ILE A 81 -10.30 3.63 2.84
CA ILE A 81 -11.73 3.53 3.14
C ILE A 81 -11.90 2.96 4.54
N SER A 82 -12.76 3.57 5.35
CA SER A 82 -13.01 3.15 6.72
C SER A 82 -14.38 2.52 6.90
N TYR A 83 -14.47 1.57 7.82
CA TYR A 83 -15.69 0.90 8.26
C TYR A 83 -15.70 0.91 9.79
N GLU A 84 -16.87 1.06 10.38
CA GLU A 84 -17.01 1.20 11.83
C GLU A 84 -18.07 0.24 12.33
N ALA A 85 -17.85 -0.35 13.51
CA ALA A 85 -18.85 -1.18 14.15
C ALA A 85 -20.14 -0.38 14.40
N SER A 86 -21.30 -1.03 14.29
CA SER A 86 -22.61 -0.39 14.41
C SER A 86 -22.90 0.22 15.79
N ASP A 87 -22.11 -0.14 16.80
CA ASP A 87 -22.18 0.47 18.13
C ASP A 87 -21.28 1.71 18.28
N SER A 88 -20.60 2.12 17.20
CA SER A 88 -19.75 3.31 17.08
C SER A 88 -18.62 3.41 18.10
N LYS A 89 -18.18 2.27 18.66
CA LYS A 89 -17.13 2.25 19.69
C LYS A 89 -16.30 0.98 19.73
N SER A 90 -16.86 -0.16 19.32
CA SER A 90 -16.22 -1.46 19.57
C SER A 90 -15.10 -1.74 18.59
N GLY A 91 -15.17 -1.24 17.36
CA GLY A 91 -14.13 -1.47 16.37
C GLY A 91 -14.23 -0.58 15.13
N LYS A 92 -13.08 -0.45 14.47
CA LYS A 92 -12.87 0.31 13.25
C LYS A 92 -11.94 -0.46 12.33
N LEU A 93 -12.27 -0.54 11.05
CA LEU A 93 -11.51 -1.23 10.03
C LEU A 93 -11.16 -0.24 8.93
N THR A 94 -9.87 -0.06 8.66
CA THR A 94 -9.40 0.79 7.57
C THR A 94 -8.78 -0.08 6.48
N VAL A 95 -9.29 0.02 5.26
CA VAL A 95 -8.76 -0.63 4.06
C VAL A 95 -7.98 0.40 3.25
N ILE A 96 -6.66 0.22 3.19
CA ILE A 96 -5.75 1.06 2.41
C ILE A 96 -5.35 0.29 1.16
N SER A 97 -5.49 0.91 0.01
CA SER A 97 -5.00 0.38 -1.26
C SER A 97 -3.95 1.32 -1.85
N ILE A 98 -2.77 0.76 -2.15
CA ILE A 98 -1.63 1.45 -2.74
C ILE A 98 -1.40 0.91 -4.14
N SER A 99 -1.62 1.74 -5.14
CA SER A 99 -1.38 1.45 -6.56
C SER A 99 -0.01 1.99 -6.99
N SER A 100 0.77 1.18 -7.71
CA SER A 100 2.14 1.48 -8.11
C SER A 100 2.54 0.75 -9.40
N LEU A 101 3.51 1.28 -10.14
CA LEU A 101 4.17 0.56 -11.25
C LEU A 101 5.31 -0.35 -10.79
N ILE A 102 5.76 -0.17 -9.55
CA ILE A 102 6.80 -0.96 -8.91
C ILE A 102 6.14 -1.73 -7.77
N ASP A 103 6.40 -3.02 -7.74
CA ASP A 103 5.95 -3.87 -6.65
C ASP A 103 6.61 -3.43 -5.32
N LEU A 104 5.77 -3.17 -4.32
CA LEU A 104 6.17 -2.73 -2.99
C LEU A 104 6.93 -3.82 -2.21
N GLU A 105 6.82 -5.09 -2.61
CA GLU A 105 7.67 -6.16 -2.06
C GLU A 105 9.16 -5.87 -2.34
N ASN A 106 9.47 -5.24 -3.47
CA ASN A 106 10.84 -4.81 -3.79
C ASN A 106 11.29 -3.56 -2.99
N LEU A 107 10.38 -2.91 -2.24
CA LEU A 107 10.60 -1.65 -1.53
C LEU A 107 10.50 -1.80 0.00
N ASN A 108 10.77 -3.00 0.53
CA ASN A 108 10.67 -3.33 1.97
C ASN A 108 9.25 -3.11 2.52
N MET A 109 8.32 -3.93 2.03
CA MET A 109 6.90 -3.92 2.38
C MET A 109 6.62 -3.83 3.88
N GLN A 110 7.41 -4.51 4.72
CA GLN A 110 7.20 -4.52 6.16
C GLN A 110 7.30 -3.12 6.77
N SER A 111 8.28 -2.31 6.34
CA SER A 111 8.41 -0.93 6.79
C SER A 111 7.22 -0.09 6.36
N VAL A 112 6.75 -0.27 5.13
CA VAL A 112 5.58 0.45 4.60
C VAL A 112 4.34 0.11 5.42
N VAL A 113 4.10 -1.17 5.73
CA VAL A 113 2.97 -1.60 6.56
C VAL A 113 3.05 -0.98 7.94
N VAL A 114 4.21 -1.06 8.62
CA VAL A 114 4.39 -0.46 9.95
C VAL A 114 4.13 1.04 9.94
N ASP A 115 4.69 1.77 8.96
CA ASP A 115 4.52 3.22 8.84
C ASP A 115 3.04 3.58 8.64
N LYS A 116 2.30 2.82 7.83
CA LYS A 116 0.85 3.04 7.63
C LYS A 116 0.05 2.75 8.90
N VAL A 117 0.41 1.72 9.65
CA VAL A 117 -0.24 1.36 10.91
C VAL A 117 0.01 2.41 11.98
N GLU A 118 1.25 2.88 12.13
CA GLU A 118 1.57 3.97 13.05
C GLU A 118 0.84 5.26 12.69
N SER A 119 0.80 5.60 11.39
CA SER A 119 0.09 6.79 10.92
C SER A 119 -1.41 6.68 11.19
N GLN A 120 -2.02 5.53 10.95
CA GLN A 120 -3.44 5.31 11.20
C GLN A 120 -3.75 5.30 12.69
N ALA A 121 -2.94 4.63 13.52
CA ALA A 121 -3.12 4.63 14.96
C ALA A 121 -3.04 6.05 15.55
N LYS A 122 -2.07 6.86 15.12
CA LYS A 122 -1.98 8.27 15.51
C LYS A 122 -3.20 9.08 15.08
N LYS A 123 -3.74 8.82 13.89
CA LYS A 123 -4.96 9.46 13.39
C LYS A 123 -6.17 9.15 14.26
N GLU A 124 -6.29 7.91 14.74
CA GLU A 124 -7.35 7.48 15.66
C GLU A 124 -7.06 7.84 17.14
N GLY A 125 -5.97 8.56 17.41
CA GLY A 125 -5.57 8.95 18.77
C GLY A 125 -5.12 7.78 19.65
N LEU A 126 -4.48 6.77 19.05
CA LEU A 126 -3.99 5.57 19.73
C LEU A 126 -2.45 5.56 19.79
N GLU A 127 -1.90 5.04 20.90
CA GLU A 127 -0.48 4.80 21.08
C GLU A 127 -0.17 3.30 21.01
N LEU A 128 0.53 2.87 19.97
CA LEU A 128 0.89 1.47 19.74
C LEU A 128 1.95 0.95 20.73
N LYS A 129 1.81 -0.30 21.12
CA LYS A 129 2.68 -1.07 22.02
C LYS A 129 2.84 -2.50 21.52
N ASN A 130 3.95 -3.13 21.90
CA ASN A 130 4.18 -4.58 21.77
C ASN A 130 3.88 -5.17 20.38
N GLY A 131 4.43 -4.56 19.33
CA GLY A 131 4.29 -5.09 17.97
C GLY A 131 4.88 -6.48 17.84
N LYS A 132 4.09 -7.43 17.32
CA LYS A 132 4.50 -8.80 17.05
C LYS A 132 3.99 -9.28 15.70
N ILE A 133 4.71 -10.23 15.13
CA ILE A 133 4.28 -10.99 13.96
C ILE A 133 3.47 -12.19 14.47
N VAL A 134 2.31 -12.43 13.86
CA VAL A 134 1.43 -13.55 14.12
C VAL A 134 1.31 -14.36 12.84
N ASP A 135 1.57 -15.67 12.96
CA ASP A 135 1.46 -16.59 11.84
C ASP A 135 -0.01 -17.04 11.73
N GLU A 136 -0.73 -16.45 10.79
CA GLU A 136 -2.13 -16.73 10.52
C GLU A 136 -2.38 -16.70 9.02
N GLU A 137 -3.10 -17.72 8.55
CA GLU A 137 -3.58 -17.80 7.18
C GLU A 137 -4.91 -17.06 7.06
N LEU A 138 -5.00 -16.16 6.08
CA LEU A 138 -6.25 -15.51 5.71
C LEU A 138 -6.64 -15.93 4.30
N ASN A 139 -7.90 -16.33 4.13
CA ASN A 139 -8.46 -16.59 2.80
C ASN A 139 -9.23 -15.34 2.33
N VAL A 140 -8.74 -14.72 1.27
CA VAL A 140 -9.37 -13.54 0.65
C VAL A 140 -9.91 -13.94 -0.72
N ASN A 141 -11.24 -13.91 -0.90
CA ASN A 141 -11.90 -14.29 -2.15
C ASN A 141 -11.47 -15.66 -2.75
N GLY A 142 -11.16 -16.65 -1.92
CA GLY A 142 -10.71 -17.98 -2.38
C GLY A 142 -9.20 -18.09 -2.63
N LEU A 143 -8.45 -17.01 -2.45
CA LEU A 143 -6.98 -17.01 -2.47
C LEU A 143 -6.46 -17.03 -1.04
N THR A 144 -5.63 -18.02 -0.71
CA THR A 144 -4.87 -18.01 0.55
C THR A 144 -3.79 -16.95 0.42
N VAL A 145 -3.82 -15.97 1.32
CA VAL A 145 -2.77 -14.97 1.47
C VAL A 145 -1.76 -15.54 2.47
N ASP A 146 -0.55 -15.85 1.99
CA ASP A 146 0.50 -16.44 2.82
C ASP A 146 1.23 -15.39 3.69
N ASN A 147 1.24 -15.68 4.98
CA ASN A 147 2.20 -15.36 6.04
C ASN A 147 2.66 -13.90 6.24
N THR A 148 1.94 -13.21 7.14
CA THR A 148 2.40 -12.65 8.42
C THR A 148 1.42 -11.55 8.84
N ALA A 149 0.40 -11.90 9.62
CA ALA A 149 -0.44 -10.88 10.23
C ALA A 149 0.41 -10.13 11.26
N TYR A 150 0.27 -8.82 11.33
CA TYR A 150 0.89 -8.06 12.42
C TYR A 150 -0.16 -7.75 13.48
N GLN A 151 0.27 -7.83 14.74
CA GLN A 151 -0.57 -7.48 15.87
C GLN A 151 0.16 -6.50 16.78
N TRP A 152 -0.57 -5.49 17.25
CA TRP A 152 -0.16 -4.59 18.31
C TRP A 152 -1.25 -4.51 19.37
N ASP A 153 -0.83 -4.15 20.56
CA ASP A 153 -1.72 -3.61 21.58
C ASP A 153 -1.63 -2.08 21.47
N ALA A 154 -2.71 -1.35 21.70
CA ALA A 154 -2.71 0.10 21.62
C ALA A 154 -3.48 0.70 22.78
N ASN A 155 -3.03 1.87 23.26
CA ASN A 155 -3.73 2.56 24.32
C ASN A 155 -4.45 3.79 23.76
N VAL A 156 -5.70 3.98 24.19
CA VAL A 156 -6.47 5.18 23.89
C VAL A 156 -5.81 6.40 24.55
N THR A 157 -5.55 7.45 23.77
CA THR A 157 -5.03 8.72 24.28
C THR A 157 -6.14 9.76 24.41
N GLU A 158 -5.82 10.92 24.99
CA GLU A 158 -6.77 12.05 25.07
C GLU A 158 -7.18 12.64 23.71
N ASN A 159 -6.43 12.34 22.65
CA ASN A 159 -6.70 12.80 21.28
C ASN A 159 -7.58 11.83 20.48
N ALA A 160 -8.00 10.71 21.07
CA ALA A 160 -8.91 9.78 20.43
C ALA A 160 -10.30 10.41 20.27
N ASP A 161 -10.97 10.08 19.17
CA ASP A 161 -12.36 10.46 18.93
C ASP A 161 -13.25 9.22 19.05
N PHE A 162 -13.18 8.31 18.08
CA PHE A 162 -13.97 7.07 18.02
C PHE A 162 -13.85 6.17 19.25
N PHE A 163 -12.63 6.00 19.79
CA PHE A 163 -12.37 5.10 20.92
C PHE A 163 -12.45 5.78 22.29
N LEU A 164 -12.67 7.10 22.36
CA LEU A 164 -12.57 7.88 23.59
C LEU A 164 -13.55 7.42 24.68
N ASP A 165 -14.76 7.02 24.27
CA ASP A 165 -15.82 6.52 25.16
C ASP A 165 -15.43 5.24 25.91
N ASN A 166 -14.41 4.52 25.44
CA ASN A 166 -13.85 3.36 26.14
C ASN A 166 -12.94 3.78 27.31
N GLY A 167 -12.57 5.06 27.42
CA GLY A 167 -11.70 5.61 28.46
C GLY A 167 -10.23 5.73 28.06
N ILE A 168 -9.57 6.79 28.52
CA ILE A 168 -8.13 7.01 28.30
C ILE A 168 -7.33 5.89 28.98
N GLY A 169 -6.37 5.34 28.24
CA GLY A 169 -5.52 4.23 28.69
C GLY A 169 -6.14 2.85 28.49
N SER A 170 -7.39 2.76 28.02
CA SER A 170 -8.01 1.50 27.62
C SER A 170 -7.25 0.86 26.47
N GLU A 171 -7.20 -0.47 26.49
CA GLU A 171 -6.47 -1.27 25.53
C GLU A 171 -7.34 -1.57 24.30
N ILE A 172 -6.77 -1.34 23.12
CA ILE A 172 -7.33 -1.62 21.80
C ILE A 172 -6.40 -2.61 21.12
N LEU A 173 -6.95 -3.72 20.67
CA LEU A 173 -6.22 -4.66 19.84
C LEU A 173 -6.15 -4.12 18.42
N VAL A 174 -4.96 -4.17 17.83
CA VAL A 174 -4.73 -3.78 16.45
C VAL A 174 -4.21 -4.99 15.69
N LYS A 175 -4.89 -5.35 14.61
CA LYS A 175 -4.51 -6.48 13.77
C LYS A 175 -4.47 -6.06 12.31
N VAL A 176 -3.45 -6.51 11.60
CA VAL A 176 -3.15 -6.02 10.26
C VAL A 176 -2.89 -7.19 9.33
N TYR A 177 -3.57 -7.17 8.20
CA TYR A 177 -3.36 -8.09 7.09
C TYR A 177 -3.01 -7.29 5.85
N PHE A 178 -2.10 -7.81 5.03
CA PHE A 178 -1.73 -7.16 3.79
C PHE A 178 -1.40 -8.19 2.73
N TRP A 179 -1.61 -7.83 1.46
CA TRP A 179 -1.23 -8.64 0.31
C TRP A 179 -1.00 -7.78 -0.91
N THR A 180 -0.24 -8.30 -1.87
CA THR A 180 0.00 -7.65 -3.15
C THR A 180 -0.72 -8.43 -4.25
N ILE A 181 -1.45 -7.70 -5.08
CA ILE A 181 -2.01 -8.18 -6.32
C ILE A 181 -1.03 -7.76 -7.41
N GLU A 182 -0.33 -8.76 -7.93
CA GLU A 182 0.64 -8.56 -8.99
C GLU A 182 -0.01 -8.07 -10.29
N LYS A 183 0.80 -7.35 -11.07
CA LYS A 183 0.45 -6.98 -12.44
C LYS A 183 0.16 -8.23 -13.29
N SER A 184 -0.89 -8.20 -14.10
CA SER A 184 -1.17 -9.30 -15.01
C SER A 184 -0.15 -9.32 -16.14
N PRO A 185 0.36 -10.48 -16.58
CA PRO A 185 1.21 -10.54 -17.77
C PRO A 185 0.41 -10.03 -18.98
N MET A 186 0.94 -8.98 -19.60
CA MET A 186 0.36 -8.26 -20.73
C MET A 186 -0.23 -9.23 -21.78
N SER A 187 -1.55 -9.34 -21.84
CA SER A 187 -2.22 -10.16 -22.85
C SER A 187 -2.28 -9.36 -24.14
N TYR A 188 -1.38 -9.67 -25.07
CA TYR A 188 -1.21 -8.97 -26.37
C TYR A 188 -2.46 -8.98 -27.28
N ASN A 189 -3.55 -9.65 -26.90
CA ASN A 189 -4.76 -9.76 -27.72
C ASN A 189 -5.76 -8.62 -27.53
N ASN A 190 -5.65 -7.85 -26.44
CA ASN A 190 -6.36 -6.59 -26.21
C ASN A 190 -5.29 -5.52 -25.93
N GLY A 191 -5.50 -4.28 -26.38
CA GLY A 191 -4.50 -3.20 -26.31
C GLY A 191 -3.89 -2.93 -24.91
N PRO A 192 -2.93 -2.01 -24.81
CA PRO A 192 -2.22 -1.74 -23.56
C PRO A 192 -3.12 -0.99 -22.59
N ASP A 193 -3.94 -1.69 -21.82
CA ASP A 193 -4.53 -1.10 -20.61
C ASP A 193 -3.38 -0.96 -19.62
N ILE A 194 -2.84 0.25 -19.50
CA ILE A 194 -1.73 0.61 -18.60
C ILE A 194 -2.00 0.15 -17.16
N GLU A 195 -3.28 0.06 -16.78
CA GLU A 195 -3.77 -0.51 -15.52
C GLU A 195 -3.25 -1.95 -15.27
N GLN A 196 -3.06 -2.76 -16.32
CA GLN A 196 -2.55 -4.13 -16.21
C GLN A 196 -1.06 -4.19 -15.82
N LEU A 197 -0.33 -3.08 -15.95
CA LEU A 197 1.08 -2.98 -15.58
C LEU A 197 1.28 -2.55 -14.11
N GLN A 198 0.20 -2.19 -13.41
CA GLN A 198 0.25 -1.73 -12.04
C GLN A 198 0.12 -2.89 -11.06
N SER A 199 0.97 -2.92 -10.05
CA SER A 199 0.78 -3.72 -8.85
C SER A 199 -0.09 -2.95 -7.86
N GLN A 200 -0.89 -3.68 -7.10
CA GLN A 200 -1.74 -3.10 -6.07
C GLN A 200 -1.52 -3.80 -4.74
N THR A 201 -1.12 -3.05 -3.74
CA THR A 201 -0.97 -3.55 -2.37
C THR A 201 -2.16 -3.13 -1.54
N ILE A 202 -2.80 -4.08 -0.89
CA ILE A 202 -3.91 -3.85 0.03
C ILE A 202 -3.39 -4.06 1.45
N ILE A 203 -3.68 -3.13 2.35
CA ILE A 203 -3.37 -3.17 3.78
C ILE A 203 -4.68 -2.94 4.52
N CYS A 204 -5.10 -3.91 5.32
CA CYS A 204 -6.28 -3.84 6.14
C CYS A 204 -5.87 -3.75 7.60
N ILE A 205 -6.28 -2.67 8.28
CA ILE A 205 -5.96 -2.39 9.68
C ILE A 205 -7.25 -2.46 10.48
N ALA A 206 -7.38 -3.50 11.30
CA ALA A 206 -8.52 -3.70 12.19
C ALA A 206 -8.15 -3.25 13.61
N PHE A 207 -8.97 -2.35 14.16
CA PHE A 207 -8.95 -1.92 15.56
C PHE A 207 -10.16 -2.52 16.27
N GLY A 208 -9.94 -3.13 17.43
CA GLY A 208 -11.01 -3.77 18.19
C GLY A 208 -10.79 -3.68 19.69
N THR A 209 -11.84 -3.36 20.44
CA THR A 209 -11.85 -3.38 21.92
C THR A 209 -11.77 -4.78 22.51
N ASN A 210 -12.05 -5.81 21.70
CA ASN A 210 -11.98 -7.22 22.10
C ASN A 210 -11.69 -8.11 20.88
N LEU A 211 -11.39 -9.39 21.16
CA LEU A 211 -11.07 -10.38 20.13
C LEU A 211 -12.24 -10.66 19.17
N ASN A 212 -13.47 -10.70 19.68
CA ASN A 212 -14.64 -10.96 18.82
C ASN A 212 -14.81 -9.86 17.76
N THR A 213 -14.57 -8.60 18.10
CA THR A 213 -14.61 -7.50 17.12
C THR A 213 -13.49 -7.63 16.08
N ILE A 214 -12.30 -8.06 16.49
CA ILE A 214 -11.21 -8.36 15.56
C ILE A 214 -11.55 -9.51 14.63
N GLU A 215 -12.14 -10.60 15.14
CA GLU A 215 -12.56 -11.76 14.33
C GLU A 215 -13.63 -11.37 13.30
N GLN A 216 -14.58 -10.52 13.67
CA GLN A 216 -15.57 -9.97 12.74
C GLN A 216 -14.91 -9.15 11.63
N ALA A 217 -13.96 -8.28 11.99
CA ALA A 217 -13.20 -7.50 11.02
C ALA A 217 -12.36 -8.42 10.11
N THR A 218 -11.74 -9.47 10.64
CA THR A 218 -10.98 -10.46 9.86
C THR A 218 -11.86 -11.16 8.82
N GLU A 219 -13.10 -11.52 9.16
CA GLU A 219 -14.06 -12.09 8.19
C GLU A 219 -14.41 -11.08 7.08
N MET A 220 -14.62 -9.81 7.45
CA MET A 220 -14.85 -8.74 6.47
C MET A 220 -13.65 -8.57 5.52
N ILE A 221 -12.42 -8.65 6.04
CA ILE A 221 -11.20 -8.57 5.23
C ILE A 221 -11.14 -9.70 4.20
N GLY A 222 -11.61 -10.91 4.54
CA GLY A 222 -11.73 -12.04 3.61
C GLY A 222 -12.61 -11.76 2.39
N ASN A 223 -13.45 -10.73 2.45
CA ASN A 223 -14.38 -10.31 1.39
C ASN A 223 -13.99 -8.98 0.73
N VAL A 224 -12.75 -8.51 0.88
CA VAL A 224 -12.27 -7.28 0.25
C VAL A 224 -12.10 -7.47 -1.26
N LYS A 225 -12.67 -6.56 -2.05
CA LYS A 225 -12.63 -6.54 -3.53
C LYS A 225 -12.08 -5.20 -4.04
N ILE A 226 -11.65 -5.19 -5.31
CA ILE A 226 -11.21 -4.00 -6.05
C ILE A 226 -12.32 -3.57 -7.00
#